data_AF-A0A0N5BEI1-F1
#
_entry.id   AF-A0A0N5BEI1-F1
#
_cell.length_a   1.000
_cell.length_b   1.000
_cell.length_c   1.000
_cell.angle_alpha   90.00
_cell.angle_beta   90.00
_cell.angle_gamma   90.00
#
_symmetry.space_group_name_H-M   'P 1'
#
loop_
_entity.id
_entity.type
_entity.pdbx_description
1 polymer ?
#
loop_
_entity_poly.entity_id
_entity_poly.type
_entity_poly.pdbx_seq_one_letter_code
_entity_poly.pdbx_strand_id
1 'polypeptide(L)'
;METSDIFMTIFDFLSILGFLLTNILVLFALKVVKKKVEWHIHFRSIIYIGLFSLCASSIINFGLGMINVRFNNNVYENLSDEWESAYNWILHCALYFNHFYRYVQWSICLERLVATIKIKTYEKFVIRCFWLFAFIVIGVVSYFTLQIMYWTNMVRKRHFIFIFLDIPIYITFTILWYTNRKMAKNQKFIIKTLSQKYQVRENRFIFWLYIPIITIYMIQQMMFHLFAFKLQTDKTLNKYFIILYGGRTFILLLHLVPIIFVKSLHNWYLKLKKNSNQINETDKDNRPKTNSIKVGEAYFKMLHNAWNS
;
A
#
# COMPACT_ATOMS: atom_id res chain seq x y z
N MET A 1 -37.45 -11.22 -6.57
CA MET A 1 -36.09 -10.90 -6.08
C MET A 1 -35.85 -9.45 -6.42
N GLU A 2 -35.70 -8.60 -5.42
CA GLU A 2 -35.47 -7.17 -5.66
C GLU A 2 -34.08 -6.99 -6.28
N THR A 3 -33.88 -5.93 -7.07
CA THR A 3 -32.58 -5.66 -7.72
C THR A 3 -31.44 -5.57 -6.70
N SER A 4 -31.71 -5.11 -5.47
CA SER A 4 -30.78 -5.11 -4.34
C SER A 4 -30.23 -6.50 -4.00
N ASP A 5 -31.08 -7.53 -4.02
CA ASP A 5 -30.71 -8.88 -3.60
C ASP A 5 -29.79 -9.55 -4.63
N ILE A 6 -30.01 -9.25 -5.92
CA ILE A 6 -29.10 -9.64 -7.01
C ILE A 6 -27.72 -9.05 -6.79
N PHE A 7 -27.63 -7.74 -6.51
CA PHE A 7 -26.35 -7.09 -6.27
C PHE A 7 -25.62 -7.68 -5.05
N MET A 8 -26.32 -7.89 -3.93
CA MET A 8 -25.71 -8.44 -2.72
C MET A 8 -25.13 -9.85 -2.96
N THR A 9 -25.88 -10.70 -3.68
CA THR A 9 -25.41 -12.05 -4.03
C THR A 9 -24.16 -12.02 -4.92
N ILE A 10 -24.10 -11.10 -5.89
CA ILE A 10 -22.90 -10.90 -6.72
C ILE A 10 -21.72 -10.45 -5.85
N PHE A 11 -21.94 -9.54 -4.89
CA PHE A 11 -20.89 -9.06 -4.00
C PHE A 11 -20.35 -10.14 -3.07
N ASP A 12 -21.20 -11.03 -2.56
CA ASP A 12 -20.77 -12.16 -1.75
C ASP A 12 -19.87 -13.10 -2.56
N PHE A 13 -20.27 -13.46 -3.79
CA PHE A 13 -19.43 -14.27 -4.68
C PHE A 13 -18.09 -13.58 -4.98
N LEU A 14 -18.12 -12.28 -5.25
CA LEU A 14 -16.93 -11.47 -5.45
C LEU A 14 -16.04 -11.42 -4.20
N SER A 15 -16.60 -11.43 -2.98
CA SER A 15 -15.81 -11.45 -1.74
C SER A 15 -15.01 -12.75 -1.60
N ILE A 16 -15.64 -13.90 -1.94
CA ILE A 16 -15.00 -15.22 -1.94
C ILE A 16 -13.90 -15.28 -3.00
N LEU A 17 -14.21 -14.84 -4.23
CA LEU A 17 -13.23 -14.78 -5.31
C LEU A 17 -12.06 -13.85 -4.94
N GLY A 18 -12.36 -12.69 -4.35
CA GLY A 18 -11.38 -11.71 -3.89
C GLY A 18 -10.47 -12.29 -2.82
N PHE A 19 -10.99 -13.07 -1.88
CA PHE A 19 -10.20 -13.78 -0.87
C PHE A 19 -9.23 -14.78 -1.50
N LEU A 20 -9.71 -15.66 -2.37
CA LEU A 20 -8.87 -16.66 -3.05
C LEU A 20 -7.76 -15.98 -3.87
N LEU A 21 -8.14 -14.99 -4.68
CA LEU A 21 -7.22 -14.25 -5.53
C LEU A 21 -6.17 -13.48 -4.72
N THR A 22 -6.57 -12.86 -3.59
CA THR A 22 -5.63 -12.14 -2.70
C THR A 22 -4.57 -13.06 -2.15
N ASN A 23 -4.95 -14.22 -1.62
CA ASN A 23 -3.99 -15.14 -1.03
C ASN A 23 -3.00 -15.69 -2.08
N ILE A 24 -3.50 -16.06 -3.27
CA ILE A 24 -2.64 -16.50 -4.37
C ILE A 24 -1.65 -15.40 -4.78
N LEU A 25 -2.13 -14.18 -5.01
CA LEU A 25 -1.30 -13.06 -5.43
C LEU A 25 -0.30 -12.63 -4.34
N VAL A 26 -0.66 -12.70 -3.06
CA VAL A 26 0.26 -12.43 -1.96
C VAL A 26 1.39 -13.46 -1.94
N LEU A 27 1.12 -14.75 -2.17
CA LEU A 27 2.18 -15.76 -2.25
C LEU A 27 3.18 -15.45 -3.39
N PHE A 28 2.69 -15.00 -4.55
CA PHE A 28 3.56 -14.54 -5.63
C PHE A 28 4.34 -13.29 -5.25
N ALA A 29 3.69 -12.29 -4.64
CA ALA A 29 4.34 -11.08 -4.17
C ALA A 29 5.44 -11.38 -3.15
N LEU A 30 5.20 -12.25 -2.17
CA LEU A 30 6.19 -12.68 -1.17
C LEU A 30 7.43 -13.30 -1.84
N LYS A 31 7.23 -14.18 -2.83
CA LYS A 31 8.34 -14.77 -3.61
C LYS A 31 9.16 -13.69 -4.32
N VAL A 32 8.51 -12.67 -4.88
CA VAL A 32 9.20 -11.57 -5.58
C VAL A 32 9.94 -10.66 -4.60
N VAL A 33 9.31 -10.23 -3.51
CA VAL A 33 9.94 -9.38 -2.49
C VAL A 33 11.16 -10.06 -1.86
N LYS A 34 11.08 -11.38 -1.59
CA LYS A 34 12.21 -12.16 -1.07
C LYS A 34 13.42 -12.14 -2.01
N LYS A 35 13.18 -12.15 -3.33
CA LYS A 35 14.25 -12.08 -4.36
C LYS A 35 14.80 -10.67 -4.55
N LYS A 36 14.11 -9.62 -4.09
CA LYS A 36 14.52 -8.22 -4.24
C LYS A 36 15.45 -7.77 -3.11
N VAL A 37 16.68 -8.28 -3.13
CA VAL A 37 17.74 -7.95 -2.15
C VAL A 37 18.16 -6.48 -2.22
N GLU A 38 18.05 -5.87 -3.40
CA GLU A 38 18.36 -4.45 -3.67
C GLU A 38 17.54 -3.51 -2.77
N TRP A 39 16.28 -3.89 -2.50
CA TRP A 39 15.39 -3.07 -1.69
C TRP A 39 15.89 -2.96 -0.26
N HIS A 40 15.95 -1.73 0.24
CA HIS A 40 16.33 -1.48 1.63
C HIS A 40 15.47 -2.30 2.59
N ILE A 41 16.09 -2.77 3.67
CA ILE A 41 15.45 -3.69 4.61
C ILE A 41 14.19 -3.09 5.24
N HIS A 42 14.23 -1.81 5.61
CA HIS A 42 13.07 -1.11 6.19
C HIS A 42 11.89 -1.07 5.21
N PHE A 43 12.17 -0.80 3.94
CA PHE A 43 11.15 -0.82 2.90
C PHE A 43 10.54 -2.20 2.72
N ARG A 44 11.38 -3.25 2.61
CA ARG A 44 10.89 -4.64 2.52
C ARG A 44 10.03 -5.01 3.72
N SER A 45 10.43 -4.64 4.93
CA SER A 45 9.64 -4.86 6.14
C SER A 45 8.26 -4.21 6.06
N ILE A 46 8.16 -2.95 5.61
CA ILE A 46 6.88 -2.28 5.44
C ILE A 46 6.02 -2.98 4.38
N ILE A 47 6.62 -3.44 3.27
CA ILE A 47 5.89 -4.22 2.26
C ILE A 47 5.37 -5.53 2.84
N TYR A 48 6.16 -6.25 3.63
CA TYR A 48 5.69 -7.47 4.29
C TYR A 48 4.51 -7.21 5.24
N ILE A 49 4.56 -6.12 6.02
CA ILE A 49 3.44 -5.71 6.87
C ILE A 49 2.21 -5.37 6.03
N GLY A 50 2.39 -4.74 4.87
CA GLY A 50 1.32 -4.48 3.91
C GLY A 50 0.69 -5.77 3.35
N LEU A 51 1.52 -6.75 2.97
CA LEU A 51 1.04 -8.05 2.51
C LEU A 51 0.26 -8.80 3.61
N PHE A 52 0.75 -8.75 4.85
CA PHE A 52 0.02 -9.26 6.01
C PHE A 52 -1.35 -8.58 6.17
N SER A 53 -1.38 -7.25 6.10
CA SER A 53 -2.63 -6.49 6.20
C SER A 53 -3.63 -6.86 5.10
N LEU A 54 -3.17 -7.14 3.89
CA LEU A 54 -4.02 -7.57 2.77
C LEU A 54 -4.61 -8.95 3.01
N CYS A 55 -3.80 -9.91 3.45
CA CYS A 55 -4.28 -11.24 3.84
C CYS A 55 -5.32 -11.15 4.96
N ALA A 56 -5.02 -10.44 6.04
CA ALA A 56 -5.94 -10.25 7.16
C ALA A 56 -7.27 -9.60 6.72
N SER A 57 -7.20 -8.53 5.93
CA SER A 57 -8.41 -7.86 5.40
C SER A 57 -9.23 -8.80 4.52
N SER A 58 -8.58 -9.63 3.69
CA SER A 58 -9.27 -10.59 2.83
C SER A 58 -9.99 -11.69 3.63
N ILE A 59 -9.39 -12.18 4.72
CA ILE A 59 -10.00 -13.16 5.62
C ILE A 59 -11.23 -12.55 6.32
N ILE A 60 -11.11 -11.31 6.80
CA ILE A 60 -12.20 -10.60 7.46
C ILE A 60 -13.38 -10.38 6.50
N ASN A 61 -13.10 -9.92 5.27
CA ASN A 61 -14.14 -9.70 4.26
C ASN A 61 -14.80 -11.02 3.82
N PHE A 62 -14.04 -12.10 3.74
CA PHE A 62 -14.60 -13.43 3.53
C PHE A 62 -15.54 -13.83 4.67
N GLY A 63 -15.15 -13.61 5.93
CA GLY A 63 -16.01 -13.84 7.09
C GLY A 63 -17.32 -13.05 7.04
N LEU A 64 -17.27 -11.77 6.67
CA LEU A 64 -18.47 -10.94 6.48
C LEU A 64 -19.36 -11.47 5.36
N GLY A 65 -18.78 -11.85 4.22
CA GLY A 65 -19.51 -12.45 3.10
C GLY A 65 -20.18 -13.77 3.47
N MET A 66 -19.49 -14.64 4.21
CA MET A 66 -20.05 -15.92 4.66
C MET A 66 -21.24 -15.75 5.62
N ILE A 67 -21.17 -14.79 6.54
CA ILE A 67 -22.31 -14.44 7.40
C ILE A 67 -23.46 -13.91 6.55
N ASN A 68 -23.17 -13.03 5.59
CA ASN A 68 -24.20 -12.45 4.74
C ASN A 68 -24.94 -13.50 3.88
N VAL A 69 -24.20 -14.45 3.30
CA VAL A 69 -24.76 -15.61 2.59
C VAL A 69 -25.60 -16.49 3.52
N ARG A 70 -25.12 -16.75 4.74
CA ARG A 70 -25.83 -17.60 5.72
C ARG A 70 -27.22 -17.07 6.07
N PHE A 71 -27.40 -15.75 6.08
CA PHE A 71 -28.66 -15.07 6.43
C PHE A 71 -29.39 -14.51 5.20
N ASN A 72 -29.15 -15.07 4.01
CA ASN A 72 -29.83 -14.69 2.76
C ASN A 72 -29.85 -13.18 2.49
N ASN A 73 -28.73 -12.48 2.73
CA ASN A 73 -28.60 -11.03 2.54
C ASN A 73 -29.48 -10.13 3.45
N ASN A 74 -30.16 -10.73 4.44
CA ASN A 74 -31.00 -10.03 5.42
C ASN A 74 -30.43 -10.17 6.83
N VAL A 75 -29.12 -9.90 6.94
CA VAL A 75 -28.37 -9.93 8.21
C VAL A 75 -29.03 -9.03 9.27
N TYR A 76 -29.63 -7.90 8.89
CA TYR A 76 -30.21 -6.96 9.86
C TYR A 76 -31.60 -7.31 10.37
N GLU A 77 -32.29 -8.26 9.73
CA GLU A 77 -33.66 -8.63 10.08
C GLU A 77 -33.75 -10.04 10.69
N ASN A 78 -32.78 -10.91 10.39
CA ASN A 78 -32.83 -12.33 10.71
C ASN A 78 -31.72 -12.81 11.67
N LEU A 79 -30.88 -11.91 12.20
CA LEU A 79 -29.81 -12.31 13.11
C LEU A 79 -30.32 -12.50 14.53
N SER A 80 -29.86 -13.57 15.20
CA SER A 80 -29.92 -13.64 16.66
C SER A 80 -28.83 -12.76 17.29
N ASP A 81 -29.02 -12.38 18.55
CA ASP A 81 -28.10 -11.52 19.32
C ASP A 81 -26.63 -11.98 19.24
N GLU A 82 -26.39 -13.30 19.24
CA GLU A 82 -25.05 -13.88 19.14
C GLU A 82 -24.37 -13.60 17.79
N TRP A 83 -25.10 -13.78 16.69
CA TRP A 83 -24.59 -13.50 15.36
C TRP A 83 -24.43 -12.00 15.12
N GLU A 84 -25.24 -11.17 15.77
CA GLU A 84 -25.15 -9.70 15.64
C GLU A 84 -23.87 -9.21 16.31
N SER A 85 -23.58 -9.73 17.51
CA SER A 85 -22.33 -9.48 18.22
C SER A 85 -21.12 -9.90 17.37
N ALA A 86 -21.16 -11.11 16.79
CA ALA A 86 -20.09 -11.61 15.92
C ALA A 86 -19.91 -10.72 14.67
N TYR A 87 -21.00 -10.34 14.01
CA TYR A 87 -20.97 -9.47 12.83
C TYR A 87 -20.36 -8.10 13.15
N ASN A 88 -20.82 -7.47 14.24
CA ASN A 88 -20.32 -6.17 14.68
C ASN A 88 -18.83 -6.22 15.06
N TRP A 89 -18.38 -7.32 15.68
CA TRP A 89 -16.97 -7.52 15.99
C TRP A 89 -16.11 -7.66 14.72
N ILE A 90 -16.56 -8.46 13.74
CA ILE A 90 -15.85 -8.61 12.46
C ILE A 90 -15.81 -7.28 11.69
N LEU A 91 -16.90 -6.52 11.70
CA LEU A 91 -16.95 -5.18 11.10
C LEU A 91 -15.98 -4.21 11.78
N HIS A 92 -15.87 -4.27 13.11
CA HIS A 92 -14.88 -3.49 13.87
C HIS A 92 -13.44 -3.86 13.47
N CYS A 93 -13.14 -5.16 13.32
CA CYS A 93 -11.86 -5.64 12.81
C CYS A 93 -11.59 -5.16 11.38
N ALA A 94 -12.60 -5.15 10.50
CA ALA A 94 -12.48 -4.64 9.13
C ALA A 94 -12.11 -3.14 9.12
N LEU A 95 -12.74 -2.34 10.00
CA LEU A 95 -12.44 -0.93 10.18
C LEU A 95 -11.02 -0.71 10.70
N TYR A 96 -10.56 -1.52 11.65
CA TYR A 96 -9.20 -1.47 12.16
C TYR A 96 -8.17 -1.76 11.05
N PHE A 97 -8.34 -2.86 10.31
CA PHE A 97 -7.42 -3.23 9.23
C PHE A 97 -7.44 -2.26 8.05
N ASN A 98 -8.55 -1.54 7.85
CA ASN A 98 -8.60 -0.40 6.95
C ASN A 98 -7.63 0.71 7.37
N HIS A 99 -7.63 1.11 8.64
CA HIS A 99 -6.67 2.09 9.15
C HIS A 99 -5.24 1.54 9.16
N PHE A 100 -5.07 0.26 9.49
CA PHE A 100 -3.78 -0.42 9.42
C PHE A 100 -3.17 -0.32 8.03
N TYR A 101 -3.93 -0.65 6.99
CA TYR A 101 -3.47 -0.53 5.62
C TYR A 101 -3.17 0.91 5.21
N ARG A 102 -4.00 1.88 5.63
CA ARG A 102 -3.73 3.31 5.43
C ARG A 102 -2.36 3.69 5.98
N TYR A 103 -2.06 3.32 7.23
CA TYR A 103 -0.78 3.66 7.86
C TYR A 103 0.41 2.87 7.30
N VAL A 104 0.19 1.70 6.68
CA VAL A 104 1.21 1.06 5.83
C VAL A 104 1.56 1.95 4.64
N GLN A 105 0.57 2.47 3.91
CA GLN A 105 0.82 3.37 2.76
C GLN A 105 1.56 4.65 3.19
N TRP A 106 1.20 5.19 4.36
CA TRP A 106 1.93 6.31 4.96
C TRP A 106 3.37 5.98 5.28
N SER A 107 3.60 4.80 5.87
CA SER A 107 4.94 4.34 6.21
C SER A 107 5.79 4.17 4.95
N ILE A 108 5.23 3.70 3.84
CA ILE A 108 5.91 3.65 2.53
C ILE A 108 6.34 5.06 2.10
N CYS A 109 5.42 6.03 2.10
CA CYS A 109 5.73 7.41 1.70
C CYS A 109 6.81 8.06 2.58
N LEU A 110 6.69 7.90 3.90
CA LEU A 110 7.64 8.47 4.88
C LEU A 110 9.01 7.83 4.76
N GLU A 111 9.08 6.50 4.65
CA GLU A 111 10.34 5.78 4.51
C GLU A 111 11.05 6.17 3.20
N ARG A 112 10.31 6.29 2.09
CA ARG A 112 10.85 6.78 0.82
C ARG A 112 11.33 8.23 0.91
N LEU A 113 10.61 9.10 1.63
CA LEU A 113 11.02 10.48 1.85
C LEU A 113 12.32 10.57 2.66
N VAL A 114 12.43 9.79 3.74
CA VAL A 114 13.66 9.71 4.55
C VAL A 114 14.81 9.19 3.70
N ALA A 115 14.60 8.12 2.92
CA ALA A 115 15.62 7.57 2.02
C ALA A 115 16.09 8.58 0.97
N THR A 116 15.20 9.44 0.48
CA THR A 116 15.54 10.50 -0.47
C THR A 116 16.29 11.65 0.21
N ILE A 117 15.80 12.18 1.33
CA ILE A 117 16.43 13.34 2.02
C ILE A 117 17.79 12.95 2.61
N LYS A 118 17.86 11.81 3.31
CA LYS A 118 19.03 11.37 4.08
C LYS A 118 19.86 10.31 3.33
N ILE A 119 19.99 10.42 2.01
CA ILE A 119 20.60 9.37 1.17
C ILE A 119 21.98 8.88 1.64
N LYS A 120 22.82 9.79 2.17
CA LYS A 120 24.19 9.46 2.62
C LYS A 120 24.23 8.59 3.89
N THR A 121 23.27 8.79 4.80
CA THR A 121 23.24 8.12 6.10
C THR A 121 22.26 6.95 6.11
N TYR A 122 21.23 7.00 5.26
CA TYR A 122 20.18 6.00 5.19
C TYR A 122 20.70 4.58 4.93
N GLU A 123 21.66 4.44 4.01
CA GLU A 123 22.26 3.14 3.64
C GLU A 123 22.95 2.43 4.82
N LYS A 124 23.54 3.21 5.74
CA LYS A 124 24.24 2.67 6.92
C LYS A 124 23.30 2.49 8.10
N PHE A 125 22.07 3.01 8.02
CA PHE A 125 21.14 3.03 9.12
C PHE A 125 20.24 1.80 9.08
N VAL A 126 20.63 0.76 9.83
CA VAL A 126 19.85 -0.46 9.96
C VAL A 126 19.44 -0.66 11.41
N ILE A 127 18.15 -0.49 11.69
CA ILE A 127 17.54 -0.85 12.98
C ILE A 127 17.26 -2.35 13.02
N ARG A 128 17.79 -3.05 14.02
CA ARG A 128 17.46 -4.45 14.29
C ARG A 128 15.99 -4.57 14.70
N CYS A 129 15.28 -5.56 14.17
CA CYS A 129 13.84 -5.76 14.41
C CYS A 129 12.93 -4.60 13.96
N PHE A 130 13.34 -3.82 12.96
CA PHE A 130 12.51 -2.74 12.40
C PHE A 130 11.09 -3.17 12.02
N TRP A 131 10.91 -4.40 11.51
CA TRP A 131 9.60 -4.93 11.16
C TRP A 131 8.63 -4.97 12.36
N LEU A 132 9.12 -5.36 13.54
CA LEU A 132 8.32 -5.44 14.74
C LEU A 132 7.98 -4.03 15.25
N PHE A 133 8.95 -3.12 15.23
CA PHE A 133 8.73 -1.72 15.56
C PHE A 133 7.67 -1.09 14.66
N ALA A 134 7.82 -1.24 13.34
CA ALA A 134 6.86 -0.72 12.37
C ALA A 134 5.48 -1.36 12.55
N PHE A 135 5.40 -2.66 12.81
CA PHE A 135 4.14 -3.35 13.07
C PHE A 135 3.42 -2.80 14.31
N ILE A 136 4.14 -2.62 15.42
CA ILE A 136 3.59 -2.05 16.66
C ILE A 136 3.12 -0.61 16.44
N VAL A 137 3.95 0.25 15.83
CA VAL A 137 3.60 1.66 15.59
C VAL A 137 2.37 1.76 14.70
N ILE A 138 2.34 1.04 13.57
CA ILE A 138 1.20 1.02 12.66
C ILE A 138 -0.06 0.51 13.39
N GLY A 139 0.06 -0.57 14.15
CA GLY A 139 -1.07 -1.14 14.90
C GLY A 139 -1.63 -0.20 15.95
N VAL A 140 -0.76 0.38 16.78
CA VAL A 140 -1.13 1.32 17.84
C VAL A 140 -1.81 2.58 17.26
N VAL A 141 -1.22 3.19 16.22
CA VAL A 141 -1.81 4.39 15.58
C VAL A 141 -3.16 4.05 14.93
N SER A 142 -3.30 2.87 14.34
CA SER A 142 -4.58 2.40 13.76
C SER A 142 -5.65 2.23 14.81
N TYR A 143 -5.30 1.62 15.95
CA TYR A 143 -6.19 1.44 17.08
C TYR A 143 -6.65 2.79 17.65
N PHE A 144 -5.72 3.70 17.94
CA PHE A 144 -6.06 5.04 18.45
C PHE A 144 -6.93 5.82 17.48
N THR A 145 -6.67 5.73 16.18
CA THR A 145 -7.48 6.41 15.15
C THR A 145 -8.92 5.90 15.12
N LEU A 146 -9.12 4.61 15.36
CA LEU A 146 -10.45 4.03 15.47
C LEU A 146 -11.12 4.44 16.78
N GLN A 147 -10.41 4.30 17.91
CA GLN A 147 -10.96 4.54 19.25
C GLN A 147 -11.26 6.00 19.55
N ILE A 148 -10.45 6.93 19.04
CA ILE A 148 -10.66 8.36 19.27
C ILE A 148 -12.04 8.80 18.76
N MET A 149 -12.56 8.17 17.70
CA MET A 149 -13.91 8.45 17.19
C MET A 149 -15.01 8.03 18.16
N TYR A 150 -14.80 6.92 18.88
CA TYR A 150 -15.72 6.44 19.91
C TYR A 150 -15.59 7.28 21.19
N TRP A 151 -14.37 7.54 21.65
CA TRP A 151 -14.11 8.33 22.86
C TRP A 151 -14.60 9.78 22.74
N THR A 152 -14.53 10.38 21.56
CA THR A 152 -15.00 11.75 21.31
C THR A 152 -16.47 11.83 20.89
N ASN A 153 -17.18 10.70 20.83
CA ASN A 153 -18.55 10.59 20.31
C ASN A 153 -18.72 11.19 18.89
N MET A 154 -17.65 11.17 18.09
CA MET A 154 -17.62 11.70 16.72
C MET A 154 -17.82 10.61 15.66
N VAL A 155 -18.33 9.43 16.04
CA VAL A 155 -18.58 8.29 15.14
C VAL A 155 -19.39 8.71 13.91
N ARG A 156 -20.38 9.59 14.07
CA ARG A 156 -21.17 10.14 12.96
C ARG A 156 -20.30 11.00 12.02
N LYS A 157 -19.35 11.77 12.53
CA LYS A 157 -18.47 12.64 11.71
C LYS A 157 -17.19 11.94 11.25
N ARG A 158 -17.03 10.63 11.51
CA ARG A 158 -15.78 9.89 11.25
C ARG A 158 -15.29 10.01 9.81
N HIS A 159 -16.17 9.95 8.83
CA HIS A 159 -15.80 10.00 7.41
C HIS A 159 -15.23 11.38 7.03
N PHE A 160 -15.78 12.45 7.59
CA PHE A 160 -15.24 13.81 7.43
C PHE A 160 -13.85 13.91 8.08
N ILE A 161 -13.71 13.47 9.33
CA ILE A 161 -12.42 13.50 10.05
C ILE A 161 -11.36 12.68 9.32
N PHE A 162 -11.74 11.54 8.73
CA PHE A 162 -10.84 10.69 7.98
C PHE A 162 -10.32 11.34 6.69
N ILE A 163 -11.05 12.28 6.08
CA ILE A 163 -10.57 13.10 4.96
C ILE A 163 -9.46 14.04 5.45
N PHE A 164 -9.65 14.72 6.59
CA PHE A 164 -8.61 15.60 7.16
C PHE A 164 -7.38 14.84 7.58
N LEU A 165 -7.56 13.66 8.16
CA LEU A 165 -6.45 12.79 8.52
C LEU A 165 -5.65 12.38 7.29
N ASP A 166 -6.22 12.31 6.09
CA ASP A 166 -5.48 11.98 4.87
C ASP A 166 -4.70 13.19 4.27
N ILE A 167 -4.93 14.44 4.69
CA ILE A 167 -4.23 15.64 4.18
C ILE A 167 -2.69 15.55 4.31
N PRO A 168 -2.11 15.17 5.47
CA PRO A 168 -0.67 15.08 5.64
C PRO A 168 0.04 14.14 4.65
N ILE A 169 -0.62 13.06 4.20
CA ILE A 169 0.00 12.18 3.20
C ILE A 169 0.06 12.85 1.82
N TYR A 170 -0.92 13.66 1.43
CA TYR A 170 -0.86 14.42 0.18
C TYR A 170 0.29 15.42 0.19
N ILE A 171 0.53 16.07 1.33
CA ILE A 171 1.65 16.99 1.52
C ILE A 171 2.97 16.21 1.40
N THR A 172 3.11 15.11 2.13
CA THR A 172 4.31 14.26 2.12
C THR A 172 4.61 13.72 0.71
N PHE A 173 3.58 13.26 0.00
CA PHE A 173 3.69 12.76 -1.36
C PHE A 173 4.14 13.85 -2.34
N THR A 174 3.59 15.06 -2.23
CA THR A 174 3.97 16.21 -3.04
C THR A 174 5.44 16.60 -2.79
N ILE A 175 5.87 16.63 -1.53
CA ILE A 175 7.27 16.90 -1.15
C ILE A 175 8.20 15.83 -1.74
N LEU A 176 7.82 14.55 -1.64
CA LEU A 176 8.57 13.44 -2.20
C LEU A 176 8.71 13.56 -3.73
N TRP A 177 7.62 13.89 -4.42
CA TRP A 177 7.62 14.15 -5.87
C TRP A 177 8.56 15.28 -6.25
N TYR A 178 8.45 16.42 -5.57
CA TYR A 178 9.29 17.59 -5.83
C TYR A 178 10.77 17.30 -5.58
N THR A 179 11.09 16.64 -4.46
CA THR A 179 12.47 16.30 -4.09
C THR A 179 13.08 15.32 -5.10
N ASN A 180 12.33 14.32 -5.54
CA ASN A 180 12.77 13.37 -6.57
C ASN A 180 13.03 14.06 -7.92
N ARG A 181 12.17 15.02 -8.33
CA ARG A 181 12.39 15.84 -9.53
C ARG A 181 13.65 16.71 -9.42
N LYS A 182 13.86 17.36 -8.27
CA LYS A 182 15.05 18.19 -8.01
C LYS A 182 16.33 17.36 -8.05
N MET A 183 16.33 16.17 -7.46
CA MET A 183 17.48 15.25 -7.53
C MET A 183 17.78 14.76 -8.94
N ALA A 184 16.76 14.64 -9.81
CA ALA A 184 16.97 14.23 -11.19
C ALA A 184 17.68 15.29 -12.05
N LYS A 185 17.49 16.58 -11.75
CA LYS A 185 18.03 17.71 -12.51
C LYS A 185 19.39 18.23 -11.99
N ASN A 186 19.79 17.88 -10.77
CA ASN A 186 21.00 18.44 -10.17
C ASN A 186 22.29 17.78 -10.71
N GLN A 187 23.07 18.52 -11.51
CA GLN A 187 24.41 18.13 -12.00
C GLN A 187 25.41 17.85 -10.85
N LYS A 188 25.23 18.44 -9.66
CA LYS A 188 26.04 18.11 -8.46
C LYS A 188 25.94 16.63 -8.02
N PHE A 189 24.99 15.86 -8.53
CA PHE A 189 24.93 14.39 -8.34
C PHE A 189 25.93 13.61 -9.21
N ILE A 190 26.52 14.23 -10.23
CA ILE A 190 27.50 13.60 -11.12
C ILE A 190 28.80 13.29 -10.36
N ILE A 191 29.10 14.03 -9.29
CA ILE A 191 30.32 13.88 -8.44
C ILE A 191 30.13 12.84 -7.31
N LYS A 192 28.93 12.28 -7.13
CA LYS A 192 28.66 11.27 -6.09
C LYS A 192 29.23 9.89 -6.41
N THR A 193 29.51 9.10 -5.36
CA THR A 193 29.95 7.71 -5.45
C THR A 193 28.95 6.85 -6.24
N LEU A 194 29.43 5.76 -6.86
CA LEU A 194 28.59 4.85 -7.65
C LEU A 194 27.41 4.29 -6.85
N SER A 195 27.61 3.97 -5.56
CA SER A 195 26.55 3.49 -4.65
C SER A 195 25.40 4.50 -4.54
N GLN A 196 25.72 5.78 -4.30
CA GLN A 196 24.73 6.84 -4.19
C GLN A 196 23.96 7.04 -5.50
N LYS A 197 24.63 6.95 -6.67
CA LYS A 197 23.96 7.04 -7.97
C LYS A 197 22.97 5.91 -8.20
N TYR A 198 23.32 4.68 -7.79
CA TYR A 198 22.44 3.53 -7.86
C TYR A 198 21.21 3.72 -6.96
N GLN A 199 21.41 4.11 -5.70
CA GLN A 199 20.33 4.33 -4.75
C GLN A 199 19.33 5.42 -5.19
N VAL A 200 19.80 6.51 -5.82
CA VAL A 200 18.89 7.53 -6.39
C VAL A 200 18.08 6.96 -7.55
N ARG A 201 18.68 6.10 -8.39
CA ARG A 201 17.97 5.47 -9.50
C ARG A 201 16.93 4.49 -8.98
N GLU A 202 17.27 3.71 -7.96
CA GLU A 202 16.37 2.78 -7.30
C GLU A 202 15.21 3.51 -6.60
N ASN A 203 15.49 4.52 -5.78
CA ASN A 203 14.46 5.31 -5.10
C ASN A 203 13.49 5.96 -6.10
N ARG A 204 14.00 6.44 -7.24
CA ARG A 204 13.15 6.96 -8.33
C ARG A 204 12.31 5.89 -9.00
N PHE A 205 12.88 4.71 -9.24
CA PHE A 205 12.14 3.59 -9.80
C PHE A 205 11.04 3.12 -8.85
N ILE A 206 11.35 2.92 -7.57
CA ILE A 206 10.37 2.54 -6.55
C ILE A 206 9.29 3.61 -6.43
N PHE A 207 9.67 4.90 -6.42
CA PHE A 207 8.69 5.97 -6.42
C PHE A 207 7.77 5.92 -7.65
N TRP A 208 8.34 5.82 -8.85
CA TRP A 208 7.56 5.70 -10.09
C TRP A 208 6.63 4.48 -10.09
N LEU A 209 7.05 3.36 -9.49
CA LEU A 209 6.27 2.13 -9.34
C LEU A 209 5.08 2.32 -8.37
N TYR A 210 5.29 3.01 -7.25
CA TYR A 210 4.30 3.15 -6.17
C TYR A 210 3.38 4.36 -6.32
N ILE A 211 3.75 5.39 -7.08
CA ILE A 211 2.90 6.54 -7.38
C ILE A 211 1.49 6.13 -7.86
N PRO A 212 1.32 5.32 -8.92
CA PRO A 212 -0.02 5.00 -9.42
C PRO A 212 -0.83 4.23 -8.37
N ILE A 213 -0.18 3.38 -7.58
CA ILE A 213 -0.80 2.62 -6.49
C ILE A 213 -1.37 3.57 -5.44
N ILE A 214 -0.52 4.48 -4.93
CA ILE A 214 -0.88 5.44 -3.89
C ILE A 214 -1.97 6.38 -4.41
N THR A 215 -1.87 6.85 -5.66
CA THR A 215 -2.89 7.70 -6.27
C THR A 215 -4.25 7.00 -6.40
N ILE A 216 -4.28 5.76 -6.90
CA ILE A 216 -5.52 4.98 -7.02
C ILE A 216 -6.13 4.74 -5.65
N TYR A 217 -5.31 4.37 -4.65
CA TYR A 217 -5.75 4.20 -3.27
C TYR A 217 -6.36 5.48 -2.70
N MET A 218 -5.69 6.62 -2.88
CA MET A 218 -6.17 7.92 -2.41
C MET A 218 -7.50 8.31 -3.06
N ILE A 219 -7.63 8.14 -4.37
CA ILE A 219 -8.89 8.41 -5.08
C ILE A 219 -10.00 7.50 -4.56
N GLN A 220 -9.72 6.20 -4.39
CA GLN A 220 -10.67 5.24 -3.85
C GLN A 220 -11.12 5.63 -2.44
N GLN A 221 -10.19 6.00 -1.57
CA GLN A 221 -10.48 6.37 -0.19
C GLN A 221 -11.32 7.65 -0.11
N MET A 222 -11.02 8.65 -0.95
CA MET A 222 -11.81 9.87 -1.06
C MET A 222 -13.23 9.59 -1.56
N MET A 223 -13.37 8.81 -2.64
CA MET A 223 -14.68 8.41 -3.17
C MET A 223 -15.50 7.63 -2.14
N PHE A 224 -14.86 6.72 -1.39
CA PHE A 224 -15.49 5.97 -0.32
C PHE A 224 -16.04 6.90 0.78
N HIS A 225 -15.25 7.85 1.26
CA HIS A 225 -15.69 8.77 2.32
C HIS A 225 -16.78 9.73 1.84
N LEU A 226 -16.70 10.23 0.60
CA LEU A 226 -17.73 11.07 -0.01
C LEU A 226 -19.06 10.33 -0.15
N PHE A 227 -19.01 9.07 -0.59
CA PHE A 227 -20.19 8.23 -0.71
C PHE A 227 -20.79 7.88 0.65
N ALA A 228 -19.94 7.51 1.62
CA ALA A 228 -20.36 7.23 3.00
C ALA A 228 -21.00 8.46 3.68
N PHE A 229 -20.51 9.66 3.39
CA PHE A 229 -21.11 10.90 3.88
C PHE A 229 -22.50 11.14 3.28
N LYS A 230 -22.67 10.93 1.96
CA LYS A 230 -23.95 11.13 1.28
C LYS A 230 -25.05 10.17 1.77
N LEU A 231 -24.67 8.95 2.13
CA LEU A 231 -25.62 7.93 2.60
C LEU A 231 -25.91 7.99 4.10
N GLN A 232 -25.31 8.91 4.85
CA GLN A 232 -25.37 8.92 6.32
C GLN A 232 -26.81 9.03 6.91
N THR A 233 -27.78 9.47 6.12
CA THR A 233 -29.18 9.68 6.51
C THR A 233 -30.13 8.50 6.23
N ASP A 234 -29.67 7.44 5.56
CA ASP A 234 -30.57 6.38 5.07
C ASP A 234 -30.52 5.11 5.94
N LYS A 235 -31.66 4.53 6.33
CA LYS A 235 -31.72 3.30 7.16
C LYS A 235 -31.13 2.07 6.45
N THR A 236 -31.02 2.11 5.12
CA THR A 236 -30.38 1.08 4.29
C THR A 236 -28.85 1.15 4.27
N LEU A 237 -28.26 2.08 5.03
CA LEU A 237 -26.83 2.37 5.19
C LEU A 237 -25.93 1.14 5.09
N ASN A 238 -26.23 0.11 5.88
CA ASN A 238 -25.29 -0.98 6.12
C ASN A 238 -25.16 -1.94 4.93
N LYS A 239 -26.22 -2.12 4.12
CA LYS A 239 -26.17 -2.95 2.89
C LYS A 239 -25.21 -2.33 1.87
N TYR A 240 -25.25 -1.00 1.70
CA TYR A 240 -24.33 -0.29 0.80
C TYR A 240 -22.89 -0.26 1.31
N PHE A 241 -22.66 -0.29 2.63
CA PHE A 241 -21.31 -0.39 3.17
C PHE A 241 -20.62 -1.70 2.80
N ILE A 242 -21.34 -2.84 2.84
CA ILE A 242 -20.80 -4.16 2.45
C ILE A 242 -20.30 -4.13 0.99
N ILE A 243 -21.11 -3.58 0.10
CA ILE A 243 -20.78 -3.39 -1.33
C ILE A 243 -19.47 -2.60 -1.51
N LEU A 244 -19.33 -1.50 -0.78
CA LEU A 244 -18.11 -0.66 -0.85
C LEU A 244 -16.88 -1.38 -0.30
N TYR A 245 -17.01 -2.13 0.81
CA TYR A 245 -15.91 -2.91 1.38
C TYR A 245 -15.51 -4.08 0.46
N GLY A 246 -16.47 -4.70 -0.23
CA GLY A 246 -16.23 -5.68 -1.29
C GLY A 246 -15.43 -5.09 -2.45
N GLY A 247 -15.91 -3.99 -3.05
CA GLY A 247 -15.22 -3.30 -4.15
C GLY A 247 -13.81 -2.83 -3.79
N ARG A 248 -13.60 -2.43 -2.54
CA ARG A 248 -12.28 -2.05 -2.02
C ARG A 248 -11.26 -3.19 -2.07
N THR A 249 -11.68 -4.43 -1.79
CA THR A 249 -10.78 -5.60 -1.83
C THR A 249 -10.10 -5.74 -3.19
N PHE A 250 -10.84 -5.49 -4.27
CA PHE A 250 -10.30 -5.53 -5.63
C PHE A 250 -9.34 -4.38 -5.95
N ILE A 251 -9.58 -3.19 -5.39
CA ILE A 251 -8.66 -2.07 -5.55
C ILE A 251 -7.37 -2.31 -4.75
N LEU A 252 -7.47 -2.97 -3.60
CA LEU A 252 -6.32 -3.42 -2.82
C LEU A 252 -5.51 -4.49 -3.58
N LEU A 253 -6.15 -5.35 -4.38
CA LEU A 253 -5.45 -6.31 -5.26
C LEU A 253 -4.57 -5.62 -6.32
N LEU A 254 -4.96 -4.44 -6.81
CA LEU A 254 -4.15 -3.67 -7.75
C LEU A 254 -2.78 -3.28 -7.16
N HIS A 255 -2.65 -3.25 -5.83
CA HIS A 255 -1.38 -2.95 -5.17
C HIS A 255 -0.36 -4.10 -5.31
N LEU A 256 -0.82 -5.33 -5.52
CA LEU A 256 0.04 -6.50 -5.71
C LEU A 256 0.64 -6.55 -7.11
N VAL A 257 -0.04 -5.98 -8.11
CA VAL A 257 0.39 -6.03 -9.52
C VAL A 257 1.79 -5.43 -9.72
N PRO A 258 2.10 -4.20 -9.24
CA PRO A 258 3.43 -3.63 -9.46
C PRO A 258 4.53 -4.36 -8.70
N ILE A 259 4.21 -5.01 -7.57
CA ILE A 259 5.14 -5.85 -6.83
C ILE A 259 5.47 -7.11 -7.63
N ILE A 260 4.45 -7.83 -8.10
CA ILE A 260 4.62 -9.08 -8.86
C ILE A 260 5.39 -8.82 -10.16
N PHE A 261 5.03 -7.76 -10.88
CA PHE A 261 5.63 -7.44 -12.18
C PHE A 261 6.83 -6.47 -12.09
N VAL A 262 7.42 -6.29 -10.90
CA VAL A 262 8.52 -5.33 -10.68
C VAL A 262 9.67 -5.48 -11.69
N LYS A 263 10.04 -6.71 -12.07
CA LYS A 263 11.12 -6.94 -13.04
C LYS A 263 10.75 -6.44 -14.44
N SER A 264 9.53 -6.73 -14.89
CA SER A 264 9.03 -6.27 -16.19
C SER A 264 8.92 -4.75 -16.22
N LEU A 265 8.34 -4.17 -15.17
CA LEU A 265 8.19 -2.73 -15.01
C LEU A 265 9.54 -2.01 -14.91
N HIS A 266 10.55 -2.62 -14.28
CA HIS A 266 11.90 -2.08 -14.26
C HIS A 266 12.51 -2.00 -15.66
N ASN A 267 12.40 -3.08 -16.43
CA ASN A 267 12.89 -3.10 -17.81
C ASN A 267 12.16 -2.07 -18.69
N TRP A 268 10.85 -1.92 -18.51
CA TRP A 268 10.07 -0.92 -19.21
C TRP A 268 10.48 0.51 -18.82
N TYR A 269 10.66 0.77 -17.53
CA TYR A 269 11.18 2.05 -17.03
C TYR A 269 12.55 2.41 -17.63
N LEU A 270 13.46 1.43 -17.73
CA LEU A 270 14.78 1.65 -18.37
C LEU A 270 14.65 1.96 -19.87
N LYS A 271 13.73 1.30 -20.59
CA LYS A 271 13.46 1.59 -22.01
C LYS A 271 12.92 3.01 -22.20
N LEU A 272 11.92 3.42 -21.41
CA LEU A 272 11.36 4.78 -21.46
C LEU A 272 12.43 5.85 -21.23
N LYS A 273 13.33 5.62 -20.27
CA LYS A 273 14.41 6.57 -19.98
C LYS A 273 15.46 6.63 -21.09
N LYS A 274 15.78 5.50 -21.74
CA LYS A 274 16.72 5.47 -22.87
C LYS A 274 16.17 6.30 -24.03
N ASN A 275 14.89 6.12 -24.36
CA ASN A 275 14.24 6.87 -25.44
C ASN A 275 14.15 8.37 -25.14
N SER A 276 13.93 8.75 -23.87
CA SER A 276 13.94 10.17 -23.45
C SER A 276 15.33 10.82 -23.52
N ASN A 277 16.41 10.04 -23.38
CA ASN A 277 17.78 10.57 -23.43
C ASN A 277 18.34 10.61 -24.86
N GLN A 278 17.84 9.76 -25.76
CA GLN A 278 18.28 9.75 -27.17
C GLN A 278 17.90 11.02 -27.94
N ILE A 279 16.93 11.80 -27.46
CA ILE A 279 16.57 13.10 -28.06
C ILE A 279 17.66 14.17 -27.81
N ASN A 280 18.61 13.92 -26.88
CA ASN A 280 19.73 14.83 -26.57
C ASN A 280 21.12 14.23 -26.84
N GLU A 281 21.24 13.03 -27.41
CA GLU A 281 22.55 12.42 -27.76
C GLU A 281 22.99 12.87 -29.18
N THR A 282 23.19 14.18 -29.37
CA THR A 282 24.07 14.71 -30.43
C THR A 282 25.54 14.82 -29.97
N ASP A 283 25.83 14.63 -28.68
CA ASP A 283 27.21 14.58 -28.17
C ASP A 283 27.62 13.15 -27.78
N LYS A 284 28.56 12.60 -28.56
CA LYS A 284 29.20 11.29 -28.36
C LYS A 284 30.14 11.34 -27.15
N ASP A 285 29.76 10.73 -26.03
CA ASP A 285 30.72 10.38 -24.96
C ASP A 285 30.98 8.86 -24.97
N ASN A 286 32.15 8.48 -25.50
CA ASN A 286 32.65 7.10 -25.68
C ASN A 286 33.12 6.47 -24.36
N ARG A 287 32.25 6.37 -23.35
CA ARG A 287 32.58 5.65 -22.11
C ARG A 287 31.86 4.29 -22.01
N PRO A 288 32.55 3.22 -21.57
CA PRO A 288 31.97 1.88 -21.48
C PRO A 288 30.84 1.86 -20.42
N LYS A 289 29.59 1.67 -20.88
CA LYS A 289 28.36 1.80 -20.09
C LYS A 289 27.96 0.55 -19.28
N THR A 290 28.78 -0.50 -19.18
CA THR A 290 28.30 -1.85 -18.76
C THR A 290 28.72 -2.38 -17.38
N ASN A 291 29.62 -1.72 -16.63
CA ASN A 291 30.13 -2.29 -15.36
C ASN A 291 29.39 -1.87 -14.08
N SER A 292 28.48 -0.89 -14.13
CA SER A 292 27.85 -0.35 -12.90
C SER A 292 26.81 -1.26 -12.24
N ILE A 293 26.19 -2.18 -12.99
CA ILE A 293 25.08 -3.02 -12.50
C ILE A 293 25.61 -4.18 -11.65
N LYS A 294 26.65 -4.88 -12.12
CA LYS A 294 27.26 -6.02 -11.40
C LYS A 294 27.90 -5.61 -10.06
N VAL A 295 28.45 -4.39 -9.97
CA VAL A 295 29.06 -3.88 -8.73
C VAL A 295 27.99 -3.52 -7.69
N GLY A 296 26.84 -3.00 -8.11
CA GLY A 296 25.71 -2.73 -7.22
C GLY A 296 25.11 -4.01 -6.62
N GLU A 297 24.88 -5.04 -7.44
CA GLU A 297 24.39 -6.34 -6.98
C GLU A 297 25.33 -7.01 -5.97
N ALA A 298 26.65 -6.94 -6.20
CA ALA A 298 27.65 -7.46 -5.28
C ALA A 298 27.63 -6.74 -3.91
N TYR A 299 27.44 -5.41 -3.92
CA TYR A 299 27.35 -4.59 -2.71
C TYR A 299 26.13 -4.95 -1.84
N PHE A 300 24.93 -5.05 -2.44
CA PHE A 300 23.73 -5.43 -1.69
C PHE A 300 23.76 -6.89 -1.22
N LYS A 301 24.46 -7.77 -1.95
CA LYS A 301 24.72 -9.15 -1.50
C LYS A 301 25.63 -9.17 -0.26
N MET A 302 26.64 -8.29 -0.20
CA MET A 302 27.49 -8.12 0.99
C MET A 302 26.69 -7.62 2.20
N LEU A 303 25.86 -6.59 2.03
CA LEU A 303 24.95 -6.08 3.07
C LEU A 303 23.96 -7.14 3.56
N HIS A 304 23.43 -7.96 2.64
CA HIS A 304 22.52 -9.04 2.99
C HIS A 304 23.19 -10.15 3.79
N ASN A 305 24.44 -10.51 3.44
CA ASN A 305 25.20 -11.53 4.15
C ASN A 305 25.58 -11.08 5.56
N ALA A 306 25.97 -9.81 5.75
CA ALA A 306 26.29 -9.24 7.06
C ALA A 306 25.09 -9.21 8.04
N TRP A 307 23.88 -9.41 7.55
CA TRP A 307 22.67 -9.51 8.36
C TRP A 307 22.31 -10.95 8.74
N ASN A 308 22.70 -11.93 7.92
CA ASN A 308 22.42 -13.35 8.15
C ASN A 308 23.53 -14.05 8.96
N SER A 309 24.67 -13.37 9.19
CA SER A 309 25.77 -13.75 10.10
C SER A 309 25.52 -13.23 11.50
#